data_AF-A0A9Q0X1M9-F1
#
_entry.id   AF-A0A9Q0X1M9-F1
#
_cell.length_a   1.000
_cell.length_b   1.000
_cell.length_c   1.000
_cell.angle_alpha   90.00
_cell.angle_beta   90.00
_cell.angle_gamma   90.00
#
_symmetry.space_group_name_H-M   'P 1'
#
loop_
_entity.id
_entity.type
_entity.pdbx_description
1 polymer ?
#
loop_
_entity_poly.entity_id
_entity_poly.type
_entity_poly.pdbx_seq_one_letter_code
_entity_poly.pdbx_strand_id
1 'polypeptide(L)'
;MLLLPFKTGISLCEYAAEGLAFGNSVYWIQFDEEFSRKKFKPSSPYGIKYNFHLEDAVDCPEWIVPINIFKSLAEEYDFELVFVKNNHEFVHENMKKPEYVELMRRLGALGDGNRVLSTLSPDEWEVAYLYLAFVLRKRGQPNRTPVKSTKSERKDASGKGGHFAY
;
A
#
# COMPACT_ATOMS: atom_id res chain seq x y z
N MET A 1 0.49 3.46 8.22
CA MET A 1 -0.78 4.22 8.19
C MET A 1 -1.87 3.24 7.82
N LEU A 2 -2.34 2.50 8.83
CA LEU A 2 -3.48 1.61 8.66
C LEU A 2 -4.73 2.47 8.38
N LEU A 3 -5.43 2.08 7.33
CA LEU A 3 -6.74 2.59 6.99
C LEU A 3 -7.68 1.42 7.16
N LEU A 4 -8.18 1.24 8.39
CA LEU A 4 -9.09 0.15 8.71
C LEU A 4 -10.17 0.06 7.64
N PRO A 5 -10.35 -1.11 7.01
CA PRO A 5 -11.15 -1.25 5.81
C PRO A 5 -12.60 -0.88 6.12
N PHE A 6 -13.13 0.04 5.30
CA PHE A 6 -14.54 0.39 5.31
C PHE A 6 -15.33 -0.80 4.76
N LYS A 7 -16.36 -1.26 5.47
CA LYS A 7 -17.42 -2.05 4.81
C LYS A 7 -18.04 -1.15 3.74
N THR A 8 -18.09 -1.67 2.52
CA THR A 8 -18.48 -0.98 1.29
C THR A 8 -19.76 -0.15 1.43
N GLY A 9 -19.69 1.11 0.99
CA GLY A 9 -20.87 1.92 0.66
C GLY A 9 -20.96 3.23 1.44
N ILE A 10 -20.28 4.28 0.97
CA ILE A 10 -20.56 5.75 1.10
C ILE A 10 -20.83 6.34 2.51
N SER A 11 -21.03 5.53 3.55
CA SER A 11 -21.33 5.95 4.91
C SER A 11 -20.07 5.87 5.76
N LEU A 12 -19.66 7.04 6.25
CA LEU A 12 -18.58 7.23 7.20
C LEU A 12 -18.84 6.44 8.49
N CYS A 13 -17.85 5.68 8.93
CA CYS A 13 -17.70 5.13 10.30
C CYS A 13 -18.55 3.91 10.69
N GLU A 14 -18.36 2.79 10.01
CA GLU A 14 -18.52 1.48 10.64
C GLU A 14 -17.24 0.66 10.48
N TYR A 15 -16.32 0.83 11.44
CA TYR A 15 -15.20 -0.09 11.61
C TYR A 15 -15.77 -1.41 12.12
N ALA A 16 -15.72 -2.43 11.26
CA ALA A 16 -16.55 -3.64 11.33
C ALA A 16 -16.31 -4.57 12.54
N ALA A 17 -15.42 -4.23 13.46
CA ALA A 17 -15.12 -5.04 14.63
C ALA A 17 -15.98 -4.60 15.83
N GLU A 18 -16.79 -5.54 16.32
CA GLU A 18 -17.46 -5.43 17.62
C GLU A 18 -16.43 -5.49 18.75
N GLY A 19 -16.71 -4.81 19.87
CA GLY A 19 -15.80 -4.78 21.02
C GLY A 19 -14.63 -3.81 20.88
N LEU A 20 -13.68 -3.87 21.82
CA LEU A 20 -12.51 -2.98 21.88
C LEU A 20 -11.27 -3.54 21.18
N ALA A 21 -11.22 -4.85 20.95
CA ALA A 21 -10.07 -5.49 20.36
C ALA A 21 -10.47 -6.53 19.32
N PHE A 22 -9.63 -6.71 18.32
CA PHE A 22 -9.73 -7.78 17.32
C PHE A 22 -8.33 -8.08 16.76
N GLY A 23 -8.17 -9.26 16.18
CA GLY A 23 -6.89 -9.75 15.69
C GLY A 23 -6.92 -11.24 15.47
N ASN A 24 -5.76 -11.80 15.16
CA ASN A 24 -5.53 -13.22 14.97
C ASN A 24 -4.17 -13.62 15.60
N SER A 25 -3.56 -14.72 15.16
CA SER A 25 -2.30 -15.17 15.78
C SER A 25 -1.11 -14.26 15.52
N VAL A 26 -1.11 -13.44 14.46
CA VAL A 26 0.04 -12.61 14.06
C VAL A 26 -0.15 -11.11 14.32
N TYR A 27 -1.39 -10.65 14.54
CA TYR A 27 -1.65 -9.23 14.83
C TYR A 27 -2.79 -9.03 15.81
N TRP A 28 -2.79 -7.91 16.51
CA TRP A 28 -3.96 -7.42 17.23
C TRP A 28 -4.07 -5.91 17.19
N ILE A 29 -5.31 -5.44 17.28
CA ILE A 29 -5.69 -4.04 17.40
C ILE A 29 -6.50 -3.89 18.66
N GLN A 30 -6.18 -2.88 19.46
CA GLN A 30 -6.94 -2.54 20.67
C GLN A 30 -7.21 -1.04 20.78
N PHE A 31 -8.49 -0.71 20.93
CA PHE A 31 -8.99 0.62 21.23
C PHE A 31 -9.13 0.83 22.73
N ASP A 32 -8.91 2.08 23.16
CA ASP A 32 -9.29 2.52 24.50
C ASP A 32 -10.82 2.68 24.61
N GLU A 33 -11.35 2.61 25.83
CA GLU A 33 -12.80 2.72 26.09
C GLU A 33 -13.43 4.00 25.53
N GLU A 34 -12.67 5.10 25.54
CA GLU A 34 -13.07 6.39 24.94
C GLU A 34 -13.47 6.24 23.47
N PHE A 35 -12.84 5.30 22.75
CA PHE A 35 -13.06 5.03 21.33
C PHE A 35 -13.90 3.79 21.06
N SER A 36 -14.61 3.26 22.06
CA SER A 36 -15.51 2.09 21.93
C SER A 36 -16.46 2.16 20.74
N ARG A 37 -16.99 3.35 20.45
CA ARG A 37 -17.92 3.58 19.33
C ARG A 37 -17.23 3.74 17.97
N LYS A 38 -15.90 3.92 17.94
CA LYS A 38 -15.07 4.11 16.73
C LYS A 38 -15.64 5.16 15.76
N LYS A 39 -16.27 6.20 16.31
CA LYS A 39 -16.96 7.27 15.56
C LYS A 39 -16.29 8.60 15.86
N PHE A 40 -15.93 9.31 14.80
CA PHE A 40 -15.39 10.67 14.92
C PHE A 40 -16.48 11.62 15.43
N LYS A 41 -16.08 12.61 16.23
CA LYS A 41 -17.00 13.68 16.66
C LYS A 41 -17.21 14.61 15.46
N PRO A 42 -18.44 15.12 15.21
CA PRO A 42 -18.67 16.08 14.13
C PRO A 42 -17.79 17.34 14.23
N SER A 43 -17.45 17.75 15.46
CA SER A 43 -16.57 18.88 15.74
C SER A 43 -15.07 18.59 15.63
N SER A 44 -14.67 17.32 15.55
CA SER A 44 -13.26 16.91 15.49
C SER A 44 -13.13 15.58 14.72
N PRO A 45 -12.82 15.63 13.41
CA PRO A 45 -12.74 14.45 12.56
C PRO A 45 -11.39 13.72 12.66
N TYR A 46 -10.73 13.78 13.82
CA TYR A 46 -9.38 13.23 14.06
C TYR A 46 -9.27 12.57 15.43
N GLY A 47 -8.14 11.89 15.66
CA GLY A 47 -7.69 11.54 17.02
C GLY A 47 -8.19 10.21 17.57
N ILE A 48 -8.95 9.42 16.80
CA ILE A 48 -9.25 8.05 17.21
C ILE A 48 -7.97 7.22 17.15
N LYS A 49 -7.46 6.89 18.33
CA LYS A 49 -6.23 6.13 18.54
C LYS A 49 -6.55 4.65 18.80
N TYR A 50 -5.65 3.77 18.38
CA TYR A 50 -5.61 2.37 18.79
C TYR A 50 -4.15 1.94 18.95
N ASN A 51 -3.92 0.87 19.71
CA ASN A 51 -2.64 0.18 19.74
C ASN A 51 -2.66 -0.92 18.69
N PHE A 52 -1.61 -0.96 17.86
CA PHE A 52 -1.40 -1.98 16.85
C PHE A 52 -0.17 -2.81 17.20
N HIS A 53 -0.35 -4.12 17.17
CA HIS A 53 0.71 -5.09 17.27
C HIS A 53 0.75 -5.94 16.01
N LEU A 54 1.94 -6.17 15.51
CA LEU A 54 2.25 -7.13 14.46
C LEU A 54 3.51 -7.89 14.89
N GLU A 55 3.39 -9.22 14.94
CA GLU A 55 4.45 -10.13 15.37
C GLU A 55 5.75 -9.84 14.59
N ASP A 56 6.87 -9.84 15.32
CA ASP A 56 8.22 -9.57 14.81
C ASP A 56 8.43 -8.22 14.09
N ALA A 57 7.47 -7.30 14.15
CA ALA A 57 7.53 -6.04 13.41
C ALA A 57 7.32 -4.80 14.29
N VAL A 58 6.17 -4.67 14.96
CA VAL A 58 5.77 -3.38 15.56
C VAL A 58 4.81 -3.55 16.73
N ASP A 59 5.03 -2.73 17.75
CA ASP A 59 4.13 -2.45 18.88
C ASP A 59 4.00 -0.94 19.03
N CYS A 60 2.98 -0.32 18.41
CA CYS A 60 2.89 1.14 18.43
C CYS A 60 1.45 1.68 18.42
N PRO A 61 1.27 2.93 18.91
CA PRO A 61 0.03 3.63 18.72
C PRO A 61 -0.15 4.07 17.26
N GLU A 62 -1.32 3.82 16.72
CA GLU A 62 -1.76 4.32 15.42
C GLU A 62 -3.07 5.12 15.54
N TRP A 63 -3.40 5.85 14.48
CA TRP A 63 -4.61 6.66 14.39
C TRP A 63 -5.42 6.28 13.16
N ILE A 64 -6.73 6.25 13.33
CA ILE A 64 -7.64 6.05 12.22
C ILE A 64 -7.55 7.25 11.29
N VAL A 65 -7.41 6.97 9.99
CA VAL A 65 -7.45 7.99 8.93
C VAL A 65 -8.82 7.96 8.24
N PRO A 66 -9.64 9.01 8.36
CA PRO A 66 -10.88 9.10 7.60
C PRO A 66 -10.55 9.49 6.15
N ILE A 67 -10.72 8.57 5.20
CA ILE A 67 -10.28 8.76 3.81
C ILE A 67 -10.86 10.01 3.13
N ASN A 68 -12.10 10.39 3.45
CA ASN A 68 -12.73 11.60 2.91
C ASN A 68 -12.04 12.86 3.41
N ILE A 69 -11.61 12.88 4.67
CA ILE A 69 -10.88 14.01 5.26
C ILE A 69 -9.46 14.04 4.72
N PHE A 70 -8.80 12.88 4.61
CA PHE A 70 -7.51 12.76 3.95
C PHE A 70 -7.53 13.31 2.52
N LYS A 71 -8.58 13.00 1.75
CA LYS A 71 -8.80 13.55 0.42
C LYS A 71 -8.94 15.08 0.46
N SER A 72 -9.80 15.62 1.31
CA SER A 72 -10.01 17.07 1.43
C SER A 72 -8.71 17.80 1.79
N LEU A 73 -7.94 17.27 2.75
CA LEU A 73 -6.64 17.83 3.12
C LEU A 73 -5.66 17.79 1.94
N ALA A 74 -5.62 16.70 1.17
CA ALA A 74 -4.76 16.63 -0.01
C ALA A 74 -5.14 17.67 -1.08
N GLU A 75 -6.44 17.92 -1.26
CA GLU A 75 -6.96 18.91 -2.22
C GLU A 75 -6.56 20.35 -1.88
N GLU A 76 -6.39 20.69 -0.59
CA GLU A 76 -5.87 21.99 -0.15
C GLU A 76 -4.44 22.27 -0.64
N TYR A 77 -3.68 21.21 -0.97
CA TYR A 77 -2.31 21.28 -1.48
C TYR A 77 -2.20 20.92 -2.97
N ASP A 78 -3.28 21.11 -3.73
CA ASP A 78 -3.36 20.82 -5.17
C ASP A 78 -3.12 19.34 -5.53
N PHE A 79 -3.34 18.41 -4.59
CA PHE A 79 -3.34 16.99 -4.91
C PHE A 79 -4.74 16.47 -5.19
N GLU A 80 -4.82 15.53 -6.13
CA GLU A 80 -6.04 14.80 -6.45
C GLU A 80 -5.85 13.33 -6.13
N LEU A 81 -6.77 12.78 -5.34
CA LEU A 81 -6.83 11.35 -5.06
C LEU A 81 -7.43 10.60 -6.25
N VAL A 82 -6.56 10.01 -7.07
CA VAL A 82 -6.93 9.35 -8.34
C VAL A 82 -7.08 7.83 -8.22
N PHE A 83 -6.58 7.25 -7.14
CA PHE A 83 -6.67 5.82 -6.86
C PHE A 83 -6.76 5.59 -5.37
N VAL A 84 -7.70 4.73 -4.94
CA VAL A 84 -7.80 4.15 -3.60
C VAL A 84 -8.35 2.75 -3.77
N LYS A 85 -7.71 1.75 -3.17
CA LYS A 85 -8.16 0.37 -3.22
C LYS A 85 -7.71 -0.40 -2.00
N ASN A 86 -8.54 -1.33 -1.54
CA ASN A 86 -8.11 -2.27 -0.50
C ASN A 86 -6.96 -3.15 -1.02
N ASN A 87 -6.01 -3.49 -0.16
CA ASN A 87 -4.85 -4.26 -0.57
C ASN A 87 -5.20 -5.64 -1.14
N HIS A 88 -6.23 -6.34 -0.65
CA HIS A 88 -6.65 -7.61 -1.24
C HIS A 88 -7.13 -7.42 -2.68
N GLU A 89 -7.96 -6.42 -2.93
CA GLU A 89 -8.43 -6.09 -4.28
C GLU A 89 -7.27 -5.65 -5.18
N PHE A 90 -6.36 -4.81 -4.67
CA PHE A 90 -5.18 -4.34 -5.38
C PHE A 90 -4.29 -5.51 -5.80
N VAL A 91 -3.95 -6.40 -4.87
CA VAL A 91 -3.13 -7.57 -5.16
C VAL A 91 -3.86 -8.49 -6.14
N HIS A 92 -5.14 -8.80 -5.90
CA HIS A 92 -5.92 -9.67 -6.78
C HIS A 92 -5.95 -9.19 -8.24
N GLU A 93 -6.11 -7.88 -8.47
CA GLU A 93 -6.10 -7.31 -9.82
C GLU A 93 -4.72 -7.34 -10.47
N ASN A 94 -3.67 -6.99 -9.72
CA ASN A 94 -2.30 -6.98 -10.25
C ASN A 94 -1.78 -8.39 -10.52
N MET A 95 -2.23 -9.39 -9.76
CA MET A 95 -1.90 -10.80 -9.95
C MET A 95 -2.47 -11.41 -11.24
N LYS A 96 -3.33 -10.68 -11.98
CA LYS A 96 -3.77 -11.08 -13.33
C LYS A 96 -2.70 -10.84 -14.41
N LYS A 97 -1.65 -10.07 -14.09
CA LYS A 97 -0.58 -9.70 -15.02
C LYS A 97 0.63 -10.62 -14.81
N PRO A 98 1.06 -11.39 -15.84
CA PRO A 98 2.14 -12.36 -15.70
C PRO A 98 3.45 -11.78 -15.16
N GLU A 99 3.79 -10.55 -15.54
CA GLU A 99 4.99 -9.85 -15.08
C GLU A 99 5.01 -9.59 -13.57
N TYR A 100 3.84 -9.35 -12.97
CA TYR A 100 3.72 -9.11 -11.52
C TYR A 100 3.68 -10.42 -10.73
N VAL A 101 3.08 -11.48 -11.31
CA VAL A 101 3.15 -12.82 -10.74
C VAL A 101 4.61 -13.27 -10.61
N GLU A 102 5.40 -13.11 -11.69
CA GLU A 102 6.81 -13.49 -11.68
C GLU A 102 7.62 -12.65 -10.69
N LEU A 103 7.35 -11.34 -10.60
CA LEU A 103 7.97 -10.49 -9.59
C LEU A 103 7.66 -10.97 -8.16
N MET A 104 6.39 -11.26 -7.85
CA MET A 104 5.97 -11.70 -6.52
C MET A 104 6.56 -13.06 -6.13
N ARG A 105 6.75 -13.97 -7.10
CA ARG A 105 7.47 -15.23 -6.91
C ARG A 105 8.95 -14.98 -6.57
N ARG A 106 9.62 -14.08 -7.30
CA ARG A 106 11.02 -13.72 -7.04
C ARG A 106 11.22 -13.02 -5.70
N LEU A 107 10.20 -12.30 -5.21
CA LEU A 107 10.19 -11.69 -3.89
C LEU A 107 9.86 -12.68 -2.76
N GLY A 108 9.51 -13.93 -3.09
CA GLY A 108 9.18 -14.96 -2.11
C GLY A 108 7.79 -14.82 -1.48
N ALA A 109 6.95 -13.92 -2.00
CA ALA A 109 5.58 -13.72 -1.53
C ALA A 109 4.60 -14.76 -2.11
N LEU A 110 4.98 -15.40 -3.21
CA LEU A 110 4.28 -16.56 -3.77
C LEU A 110 5.15 -17.79 -3.62
N GLY A 111 4.50 -18.94 -3.44
CA GLY A 111 5.21 -20.22 -3.43
C GLY A 111 5.75 -20.59 -4.81
N ASP A 112 6.34 -21.78 -4.89
CA ASP A 112 6.99 -22.31 -6.09
C ASP A 112 6.05 -22.55 -7.29
N GLY A 113 4.74 -22.35 -7.12
CA GLY A 113 3.72 -22.50 -8.17
C GLY A 113 3.36 -23.95 -8.49
N ASN A 114 4.07 -24.94 -7.92
CA ASN A 114 3.83 -26.36 -8.14
C ASN A 114 3.19 -27.04 -6.92
N ARG A 115 3.44 -26.55 -5.71
CA ARG A 115 2.95 -27.14 -4.45
C ARG A 115 2.39 -26.10 -3.49
N VAL A 116 2.91 -24.88 -3.52
CA VAL A 116 2.52 -23.78 -2.63
C VAL A 116 2.01 -22.62 -3.47
N LEU A 117 0.74 -22.24 -3.28
CA LEU A 117 0.10 -21.13 -4.00
C LEU A 117 0.50 -19.75 -3.43
N SER A 118 0.75 -19.68 -2.13
CA SER A 118 1.13 -18.47 -1.38
C SER A 118 2.03 -18.89 -0.22
N THR A 119 3.06 -18.11 0.07
CA THR A 119 3.89 -18.29 1.29
C THR A 119 3.24 -17.65 2.52
N LEU A 120 2.29 -16.75 2.32
CA LEU A 120 1.50 -16.16 3.40
C LEU A 120 0.41 -17.13 3.87
N SER A 121 0.35 -17.33 5.18
CA SER A 121 -0.74 -17.97 5.90
C SER A 121 -2.03 -17.13 5.83
N PRO A 122 -3.20 -17.71 6.14
CA PRO A 122 -4.46 -16.96 6.21
C PRO A 122 -4.39 -15.78 7.18
N ASP A 123 -3.73 -15.95 8.33
CA ASP A 123 -3.62 -14.93 9.37
C ASP A 123 -2.74 -13.76 8.90
N GLU A 124 -1.59 -14.05 8.26
CA GLU A 124 -0.73 -13.02 7.64
C GLU A 124 -1.44 -12.31 6.48
N TRP A 125 -2.25 -13.04 5.70
CA TRP A 125 -3.03 -12.46 4.62
C TRP A 125 -4.11 -11.50 5.12
N GLU A 126 -4.73 -11.80 6.27
CA GLU A 126 -5.72 -10.93 6.90
C GLU A 126 -5.11 -9.56 7.28
N VAL A 127 -3.87 -9.52 7.77
CA VAL A 127 -3.15 -8.26 8.09
C VAL A 127 -3.11 -7.34 6.88
N ALA A 128 -2.85 -7.90 5.69
CA ALA A 128 -2.79 -7.11 4.47
C ALA A 128 -4.12 -6.38 4.18
N TYR A 129 -5.26 -6.94 4.60
CA TYR A 129 -6.59 -6.34 4.43
C TYR A 129 -6.75 -5.02 5.18
N LEU A 130 -5.97 -4.80 6.24
CA LEU A 130 -6.04 -3.60 7.08
C LEU A 130 -5.52 -2.32 6.39
N TYR A 131 -4.91 -2.48 5.21
CA TYR A 131 -4.24 -1.42 4.47
C TYR A 131 -4.93 -1.12 3.14
N LEU A 132 -4.78 0.13 2.70
CA LEU A 132 -5.23 0.62 1.40
C LEU A 132 -4.02 1.06 0.57
N ALA A 133 -4.05 0.76 -0.73
CA ALA A 133 -3.17 1.37 -1.71
C ALA A 133 -3.84 2.64 -2.27
N PHE A 134 -3.13 3.76 -2.33
CA PHE A 134 -3.65 5.00 -2.89
C PHE A 134 -2.62 5.75 -3.74
N VAL A 135 -3.09 6.59 -4.66
CA VAL A 135 -2.24 7.45 -5.50
C VAL A 135 -2.79 8.88 -5.50
N LEU A 136 -1.91 9.83 -5.19
CA LEU A 136 -2.17 11.26 -5.32
C LEU A 136 -1.47 11.79 -6.58
N ARG A 137 -2.18 12.59 -7.37
CA ARG A 137 -1.64 13.31 -8.52
C ARG A 137 -1.59 14.81 -8.20
N LYS A 138 -0.41 15.43 -8.35
CA LYS A 138 -0.28 16.89 -8.23
C LYS A 138 -0.91 17.59 -9.45
N ARG A 139 -1.81 18.53 -9.23
CA ARG A 139 -2.42 19.37 -10.27
C ARG A 139 -1.40 20.38 -10.82
N GLY A 140 -1.58 20.80 -12.07
CA GLY A 140 -0.78 21.85 -12.70
C GLY A 140 0.63 21.46 -13.18
N GLN A 141 1.07 20.20 -13.03
CA GLN A 141 2.25 19.72 -13.74
C GLN A 141 1.85 19.27 -15.17
N PRO A 142 2.51 19.75 -16.24
CA PRO A 142 2.28 19.21 -17.57
C PRO A 142 2.61 17.72 -17.56
N ASN A 143 1.79 16.90 -18.22
CA ASN A 143 2.03 15.47 -18.40
C ASN A 143 3.46 15.28 -18.93
N ARG A 144 4.38 14.82 -18.08
CA ARG A 144 5.71 14.41 -18.52
C ARG A 144 5.52 13.10 -19.27
N THR A 145 5.36 13.19 -20.58
CA THR A 145 5.44 12.02 -21.47
C THR A 145 6.76 11.31 -21.18
N PRO A 146 6.78 9.98 -20.96
CA PRO A 146 8.02 9.26 -20.74
C PRO A 146 8.95 9.48 -21.95
N VAL A 147 10.08 10.13 -21.72
CA VAL A 147 11.12 10.26 -22.75
C VAL A 147 11.67 8.86 -22.99
N LYS A 148 11.39 8.28 -24.16
CA LYS A 148 12.08 7.06 -24.61
C LYS A 148 13.57 7.38 -24.66
N SER A 149 14.35 6.76 -23.78
CA SER A 149 15.80 6.79 -23.86
C SER A 149 16.25 6.14 -25.16
N THR A 150 16.57 6.94 -26.17
CA THR A 150 17.27 6.47 -27.36
C THR A 150 18.67 6.01 -26.93
N LYS A 151 18.92 4.71 -26.94
CA LYS A 151 20.29 4.17 -26.91
C LYS A 151 21.02 4.70 -28.14
N SER A 152 21.97 5.62 -27.95
CA SER A 152 22.93 5.94 -28.98
C SER A 152 23.97 4.83 -29.03
N GLU A 153 23.96 4.07 -30.11
CA GLU A 153 25.05 3.16 -30.47
C GLU A 153 26.33 3.99 -30.65
N ARG A 154 27.30 3.81 -29.74
CA ARG A 154 28.67 4.23 -30.00
C ARG A 154 29.25 3.28 -31.04
N LYS A 155 29.44 3.80 -32.26
CA LYS A 155 30.31 3.18 -33.26
C LYS A 155 31.76 3.38 -32.81
N ASP A 156 32.41 2.32 -32.37
CA ASP A 156 33.86 2.31 -32.19
C ASP A 156 34.52 2.20 -33.58
N ALA A 157 35.11 3.30 -34.02
CA ALA A 157 36.03 3.33 -35.14
C ALA A 157 37.35 3.93 -34.65
N SER A 158 38.33 3.08 -34.39
CA SER A 158 39.73 3.47 -34.24
C SER A 158 40.62 2.34 -34.74
N GLY A 159 41.02 2.46 -36.00
CA GLY A 159 42.19 1.76 -36.51
C GLY A 159 43.43 2.60 -36.24
N LYS A 160 44.51 1.95 -35.79
CA LYS A 160 45.77 1.82 -36.53
C LYS A 160 46.81 1.18 -35.62
N GLY A 161 47.30 0.02 -36.07
CA GLY A 161 48.48 -0.60 -35.51
C GLY A 161 49.69 0.31 -35.67
N GLY A 162 50.39 0.52 -34.56
CA GLY A 162 51.71 1.15 -34.49
C GLY A 162 52.62 0.20 -33.74
N HIS A 163 53.53 -0.42 -34.50
CA HIS A 163 54.61 -1.29 -34.08
C HIS A 163 55.69 -0.48 -33.34
N PHE A 164 56.13 -0.89 -32.15
CA PHE A 164 57.48 -0.61 -31.63
C PHE A 164 57.95 -1.71 -30.66
N ALA A 165 59.18 -2.16 -30.90
CA ALA A 165 60.04 -3.08 -30.13
C ALA A 165 60.21 -2.61 -28.66
N TYR A 166 60.51 -3.45 -27.67
CA TYR A 166 61.46 -4.59 -27.59
C TYR A 166 60.86 -5.81 -26.89
#